data_AF-A0A0J7K8N1-F1
#
_entry.id   AF-A0A0J7K8N1-F1
#
_cell.length_a   1.000
_cell.length_b   1.000
_cell.length_c   1.000
_cell.angle_alpha   90.00
_cell.angle_beta   90.00
_cell.angle_gamma   90.00
#
_symmetry.space_group_name_H-M   'P 1'
#
loop_
_entity.id
_entity.type
_entity.pdbx_description
1 polymer ?
#
loop_
_entity_poly.entity_id
_entity_poly.type
_entity_poly.pdbx_seq_one_letter_code
_entity_poly.pdbx_strand_id
1 'polypeptide(L)'
;MKDKAWKHLEGLKLADPQYHRPGPIDILLGEAVFTSLLRDGRKVGNQGEPDAFNTVFGWVLLGSVSSKVSQPLRLFLTLESIDASVNRFWQLENVPEVSAYSDKDKRGEELFTRTTRREDGRFVVQYPFEKDPPSFVDSRQIAVNRFNSLERRFRRNPDFKNSYAQFMLD
;
A
#
# COMPACT_ATOMS: atom_id res chain seq x y z
N MET A 1 23.74 -30.42 27.03
CA MET A 1 22.31 -30.53 27.37
C MET A 1 21.83 -31.99 27.46
N LYS A 2 22.67 -32.95 27.87
CA LYS A 2 22.24 -34.36 28.06
C LYS A 2 21.73 -34.65 29.48
N ASP A 3 21.89 -33.73 30.42
CA ASP A 3 21.82 -34.05 31.86
C ASP A 3 20.56 -33.55 32.58
N LYS A 4 19.51 -33.16 31.85
CA LYS A 4 18.20 -32.89 32.46
C LYS A 4 17.13 -33.73 31.76
N ALA A 5 16.87 -34.90 32.32
CA ALA A 5 15.81 -35.79 31.85
C ALA A 5 14.45 -35.19 32.23
N TRP A 6 13.73 -34.67 31.24
CA TRP A 6 12.35 -34.23 31.39
C TRP A 6 11.44 -35.45 31.46
N LYS A 7 10.98 -35.81 32.67
CA LYS A 7 10.21 -37.05 32.93
C LYS A 7 8.95 -37.16 32.09
N HIS A 8 8.27 -36.05 31.81
CA HIS A 8 7.04 -36.03 31.02
C HIS A 8 7.25 -36.32 29.53
N LEU A 9 8.51 -36.38 29.08
CA LEU A 9 8.89 -36.74 27.72
C LEU A 9 9.34 -38.20 27.59
N GLU A 10 9.46 -38.94 28.69
CA GLU A 10 9.87 -40.34 28.66
C GLU A 10 8.88 -41.18 27.86
N GLY A 11 9.40 -42.01 26.95
CA GLY A 11 8.59 -42.87 26.08
C GLY A 11 7.87 -42.15 24.93
N LEU A 12 8.03 -40.84 24.78
CA LEU A 12 7.46 -40.12 23.62
C LEU A 12 8.31 -40.32 22.37
N LYS A 13 7.66 -40.64 21.26
CA LYS A 13 8.29 -40.62 19.93
C LYS A 13 8.30 -39.19 19.40
N LEU A 14 9.39 -38.48 19.62
CA LEU A 14 9.57 -37.11 19.14
C LEU A 14 9.61 -37.05 17.61
N ALA A 15 9.10 -35.96 17.05
CA ALA A 15 9.16 -35.68 15.61
C ALA A 15 10.62 -35.49 15.15
N ASP A 16 11.45 -34.89 16.00
CA ASP A 16 12.90 -34.81 15.82
C ASP A 16 13.61 -35.56 16.97
N PRO A 17 14.11 -36.78 16.73
CA PRO A 17 14.91 -37.53 17.72
C PRO A 17 16.23 -36.84 18.10
N GLN A 18 16.71 -35.92 17.27
CA GLN A 18 17.95 -35.17 17.46
C GLN A 18 17.71 -33.70 17.83
N TYR A 19 16.53 -33.33 18.35
CA TYR A 19 16.12 -31.95 18.70
C TYR A 19 17.13 -31.10 19.50
N HIS A 20 18.05 -31.75 20.22
CA HIS A 20 19.08 -31.10 21.02
C HIS A 20 20.36 -30.76 20.22
N ARG A 21 20.39 -31.09 18.93
CA ARG A 21 21.50 -30.83 18.01
C ARG A 21 21.02 -29.87 16.92
N PRO A 22 21.70 -28.74 16.70
CA PRO A 22 21.38 -27.86 15.58
C PRO A 22 21.46 -28.62 14.24
N GLY A 23 20.47 -28.41 13.37
CA GLY A 23 20.37 -29.02 12.05
C GLY A 23 19.69 -28.06 11.05
N PRO A 24 19.72 -28.37 9.75
CA PRO A 24 19.00 -27.62 8.73
C PRO A 24 17.49 -27.72 8.94
N ILE A 25 16.75 -26.70 8.49
CA ILE A 25 15.29 -26.71 8.46
C ILE A 25 14.85 -27.31 7.12
N ASP A 26 14.09 -28.41 7.16
CA ASP A 26 13.62 -29.08 5.95
C ASP A 26 12.39 -28.37 5.33
N ILE A 27 11.41 -28.00 6.16
CA ILE A 27 10.11 -27.47 5.74
C ILE A 27 9.65 -26.38 6.72
N LEU A 28 9.09 -25.29 6.18
CA LEU A 28 8.37 -24.25 6.94
C LEU A 28 6.87 -24.43 6.76
N LEU A 29 6.14 -24.53 7.87
CA LEU A 29 4.69 -24.75 7.88
C LEU A 29 3.99 -23.47 8.34
N GLY A 30 3.04 -22.98 7.54
CA GLY A 30 2.25 -21.80 7.86
C GLY A 30 1.17 -22.07 8.91
N GLU A 31 0.63 -21.00 9.50
CA GLU A 31 -0.44 -21.09 10.51
C GLU A 31 -1.68 -21.85 10.00
N ALA A 32 -2.04 -21.66 8.72
CA ALA A 32 -3.24 -22.25 8.12
C ALA A 32 -3.27 -23.80 8.22
N VAL A 33 -2.12 -24.46 8.29
CA VAL A 33 -2.04 -25.92 8.43
C VAL A 33 -1.84 -26.38 9.88
N PHE A 34 -1.47 -25.49 10.81
CA PHE A 34 -1.11 -25.85 12.18
C PHE A 34 -2.18 -26.66 12.89
N THR A 35 -3.45 -26.25 12.78
CA THR A 35 -4.58 -26.93 13.40
C THR A 35 -4.82 -28.34 12.83
N SER A 36 -4.49 -28.55 11.55
CA SER A 36 -4.64 -29.85 10.88
C SER A 36 -3.52 -30.83 11.24
N LEU A 37 -2.40 -30.33 11.77
CA LEU A 37 -1.25 -31.15 12.14
C LEU A 37 -1.33 -31.65 13.59
N LEU A 38 -2.07 -30.95 14.45
CA LEU A 38 -2.23 -31.31 15.85
C LEU A 38 -3.06 -32.59 16.00
N ARG A 39 -2.65 -33.43 16.96
CA ARG A 39 -3.36 -34.62 17.40
C ARG A 39 -3.71 -34.51 18.87
N ASP A 40 -4.58 -35.39 19.34
CA ASP A 40 -4.87 -35.50 20.76
C ASP A 40 -3.61 -35.86 21.56
N GLY A 41 -3.38 -35.08 22.62
CA GLY A 41 -2.28 -35.29 23.55
C GLY A 41 -1.42 -34.05 23.76
N ARG A 42 -1.34 -33.63 25.03
CA ARG A 42 -0.39 -32.64 25.52
C ARG A 42 0.24 -33.19 26.80
N LYS A 43 1.56 -33.11 26.91
CA LYS A 43 2.30 -33.38 28.15
C LYS A 43 2.88 -32.06 28.63
N VAL A 44 2.43 -31.63 29.80
CA VAL A 44 2.80 -30.32 30.37
C VAL A 44 4.09 -30.47 31.18
N GLY A 45 5.08 -29.65 30.89
CA GLY A 45 6.31 -29.55 31.66
C GLY A 45 6.15 -28.68 32.90
N ASN A 46 7.09 -28.78 33.84
CA ASN A 46 7.14 -27.84 34.97
C ASN A 46 7.71 -26.48 34.53
N GLN A 47 7.77 -25.52 35.45
CA GLN A 47 8.36 -24.21 35.18
C GLN A 47 9.80 -24.34 34.67
N GLY A 48 10.07 -23.83 33.47
CA GLY A 48 11.38 -23.90 32.82
C GLY A 48 11.64 -25.20 32.06
N GLU A 49 10.63 -26.03 31.88
CA GLU A 49 10.63 -27.22 31.01
C GLU A 49 9.65 -26.98 29.84
N PRO A 50 9.89 -27.58 28.66
CA PRO A 50 9.00 -27.41 27.53
C PRO A 50 7.77 -28.31 27.67
N ASP A 51 6.67 -27.92 27.05
CA ASP A 51 5.53 -28.81 26.82
C ASP A 51 5.78 -29.69 25.60
N ALA A 52 5.11 -30.84 25.54
CA ALA A 52 5.05 -31.66 24.32
C ALA A 52 3.64 -31.73 23.77
N PHE A 53 3.51 -31.55 22.46
CA PHE A 53 2.27 -31.66 21.72
C PHE A 53 2.35 -32.81 20.72
N ASN A 54 1.31 -33.62 20.65
CA ASN A 54 1.24 -34.69 19.67
C ASN A 54 0.86 -34.11 18.30
N THR A 55 1.59 -34.50 17.25
CA THR A 55 1.31 -34.06 15.88
C THR A 55 1.38 -35.24 14.92
N VAL A 56 1.00 -35.02 13.66
CA VAL A 56 1.16 -36.02 12.60
C VAL A 56 2.60 -36.48 12.37
N PHE A 57 3.60 -35.67 12.73
CA PHE A 57 5.02 -35.98 12.58
C PHE A 57 5.62 -36.67 13.81
N GLY A 58 4.89 -36.74 14.92
CA GLY A 58 5.38 -37.16 16.23
C GLY A 58 5.21 -36.05 17.27
N TRP A 59 5.77 -36.26 18.45
CA TRP A 59 5.70 -35.29 19.54
C TRP A 59 6.66 -34.12 19.29
N VAL A 60 6.15 -32.89 19.32
CA VAL A 60 6.94 -31.66 19.17
C VAL A 60 7.06 -30.95 20.51
N LEU A 61 8.19 -30.29 20.76
CA LEU A 61 8.45 -29.56 21.99
C LEU A 61 8.19 -28.07 21.79
N LEU A 62 7.47 -27.45 22.73
CA LEU A 62 7.12 -26.05 22.68
C LEU A 62 7.29 -25.40 24.07
N GLY A 63 7.90 -24.22 24.12
CA GLY A 63 8.01 -23.45 25.35
C GLY A 63 9.44 -23.03 25.67
N SER A 64 9.56 -22.11 26.63
CA SER A 64 10.85 -21.62 27.09
C SER A 64 11.49 -22.62 28.05
N VAL A 65 12.73 -22.99 27.75
CA VAL A 65 13.55 -23.79 28.66
C VAL A 65 14.38 -22.86 29.52
N SER A 66 14.34 -23.08 30.84
CA SER A 66 15.15 -22.30 31.79
C SER A 66 16.61 -22.69 31.64
N SER A 67 17.29 -22.04 30.70
CA SER A 67 18.68 -22.27 30.38
C SER A 67 19.45 -20.97 30.55
N LYS A 68 20.58 -21.03 31.27
CA LYS A 68 21.57 -19.95 31.35
C LYS A 68 22.35 -19.85 30.02
N VAL A 69 21.67 -19.78 28.88
CA VAL A 69 22.35 -19.61 27.59
C VAL A 69 22.79 -18.17 27.49
N SER A 70 24.10 -17.96 27.28
CA SER A 70 24.72 -16.65 27.11
C SER A 70 24.14 -15.86 25.93
N GLN A 71 23.49 -16.53 24.96
CA GLN A 71 22.90 -15.91 23.78
C GLN A 71 21.63 -16.65 23.34
N PRO A 72 20.44 -16.02 23.36
CA PRO A 72 19.23 -16.61 22.79
C PRO A 72 19.37 -16.69 21.27
N LEU A 73 19.08 -17.86 20.68
CA LEU A 73 19.02 -18.03 19.25
C LEU A 73 17.74 -17.34 18.74
N ARG A 74 17.88 -16.14 18.17
CA ARG A 74 16.77 -15.37 17.61
C ARG A 74 16.65 -15.69 16.13
N LEU A 75 15.63 -16.46 15.76
CA LEU A 75 15.29 -16.69 14.36
C LEU A 75 14.32 -15.60 13.90
N PHE A 76 14.82 -14.63 13.15
CA PHE A 76 13.96 -13.69 12.42
C PHE A 76 13.65 -14.28 11.04
N LEU A 77 12.51 -14.94 10.92
CA LEU A 77 11.95 -15.31 9.62
C LEU A 77 11.31 -14.06 9.00
N THR A 78 12.08 -13.34 8.21
CA THR A 78 11.55 -12.33 7.29
C THR A 78 11.54 -12.98 5.91
N LEU A 79 10.35 -13.13 5.31
CA LEU A 79 10.16 -13.71 3.96
C LEU A 79 10.82 -12.84 2.87
N GLU A 80 11.10 -11.58 3.20
CA GLU A 80 11.90 -10.61 2.46
C GLU A 80 12.73 -9.83 3.49
N SER A 81 13.99 -9.49 3.18
CA SER A 81 14.75 -8.56 4.02
C SER A 81 13.92 -7.30 4.28
N ILE A 82 13.91 -6.79 5.52
CA ILE A 82 13.28 -5.49 5.85
C ILE A 82 13.80 -4.41 4.89
N ASP A 83 15.09 -4.43 4.57
CA ASP A 83 15.68 -3.51 3.59
C ASP A 83 15.04 -3.64 2.20
N ALA A 84 14.71 -4.86 1.76
CA ALA A 84 14.07 -5.10 0.48
C ALA A 84 12.62 -4.57 0.47
N SER A 85 11.85 -4.82 1.53
CA SER A 85 10.47 -4.32 1.63
C SER A 85 10.41 -2.80 1.77
N VAL A 86 11.33 -2.19 2.53
CA VAL A 86 11.47 -0.73 2.63
C VAL A 86 11.89 -0.12 1.30
N ASN A 87 12.87 -0.71 0.60
CA ASN A 87 13.27 -0.23 -0.73
C ASN A 87 12.12 -0.32 -1.75
N ARG A 88 11.36 -1.41 -1.75
CA ARG A 88 10.21 -1.58 -2.64
C ARG A 88 9.09 -0.59 -2.36
N PHE A 89 8.83 -0.30 -1.08
CA PHE A 89 7.89 0.74 -0.68
C PHE A 89 8.30 2.11 -1.24
N TRP A 90 9.57 2.49 -1.06
CA TRP A 90 10.09 3.74 -1.61
C TRP A 90 10.06 3.80 -3.14
N GLN A 91 10.28 2.69 -3.85
CA GLN A 91 10.17 2.65 -5.31
C GLN A 91 8.74 2.89 -5.83
N LEU A 92 7.71 2.51 -5.06
CA LEU A 92 6.31 2.65 -5.45
C LEU A 92 5.74 4.03 -5.09
N GLU A 93 6.11 4.56 -3.93
CA GLU A 93 5.59 5.85 -3.42
C GLU A 93 6.37 7.06 -3.96
N ASN A 94 7.63 6.89 -4.36
CA ASN A 94 8.38 7.98 -4.95
C ASN A 94 7.87 8.23 -6.38
N VAL A 95 7.39 9.44 -6.62
CA VAL A 95 7.24 9.97 -7.97
C VAL A 95 8.65 10.01 -8.58
N PRO A 96 8.91 9.39 -9.74
CA PRO A 96 10.23 9.40 -10.35
C PRO A 96 10.68 10.85 -10.53
N GLU A 97 11.82 11.20 -9.92
CA GLU A 97 12.54 12.39 -10.33
C GLU A 97 12.96 12.14 -11.78
N VAL A 98 12.56 13.05 -12.67
CA VAL A 98 12.85 13.06 -14.11
C VAL A 98 11.84 12.32 -14.98
N SER A 99 10.91 13.11 -15.54
CA SER A 99 10.89 13.18 -17.00
C SER A 99 11.71 14.41 -17.41
N ALA A 100 12.46 14.32 -18.50
CA ALA A 100 12.95 15.52 -19.15
C ALA A 100 11.70 16.29 -19.59
N TYR A 101 11.34 17.34 -18.85
CA TYR A 101 10.19 18.16 -19.17
C TYR A 101 10.26 18.54 -20.65
N SER A 102 9.22 18.21 -21.40
CA SER A 102 9.11 18.69 -22.77
C SER A 102 9.07 20.21 -22.75
N ASP A 103 9.38 20.87 -23.85
CA ASP A 103 9.29 22.33 -23.91
C ASP A 103 7.86 22.83 -23.60
N LYS A 104 6.84 21.99 -23.84
CA LYS A 104 5.45 22.27 -23.45
C LYS A 104 5.26 22.24 -21.94
N ASP A 105 5.85 21.28 -21.25
CA ASP A 105 5.74 21.15 -19.80
C ASP A 105 6.46 22.31 -19.10
N LYS A 106 7.66 22.67 -19.56
CA LYS A 106 8.40 23.85 -19.06
C LYS A 106 7.59 25.13 -19.25
N ARG A 107 7.03 25.34 -20.44
CA ARG A 107 6.17 26.52 -20.72
C ARG A 107 4.91 26.51 -19.82
N GLY A 108 4.33 25.35 -19.57
CA GLY A 108 3.19 25.20 -18.66
C GLY A 108 3.52 25.59 -17.22
N GLU A 109 4.66 25.12 -16.72
CA GLU A 109 5.17 25.45 -15.38
C GLU A 109 5.54 26.93 -15.24
N GLU A 110 6.22 27.50 -16.24
CA GLU A 110 6.54 28.93 -16.31
C GLU A 110 5.26 29.78 -16.29
N LEU A 111 4.25 29.40 -17.08
CA LEU A 111 2.99 30.13 -17.15
C LEU A 111 2.21 30.02 -15.85
N PHE A 112 2.16 28.83 -15.24
CA PHE A 112 1.54 28.60 -13.95
C PHE A 112 2.22 29.46 -12.87
N THR A 113 3.56 29.42 -12.78
CA THR A 113 4.34 30.20 -11.82
C THR A 113 4.14 31.70 -11.99
N ARG A 114 4.09 32.18 -13.24
CA ARG A 114 3.95 33.61 -13.54
C ARG A 114 2.55 34.15 -13.30
N THR A 115 1.51 33.34 -13.52
CA THR A 115 0.12 33.84 -13.60
C THR A 115 -0.78 33.36 -12.48
N THR A 116 -0.35 32.34 -11.74
CA THR A 116 -1.11 31.84 -10.59
C THR A 116 -0.80 32.68 -9.36
N ARG A 117 -1.84 33.24 -8.77
CA ARG A 117 -1.77 33.94 -7.49
C ARG A 117 -2.89 33.48 -6.58
N ARG A 118 -2.72 33.75 -5.28
CA ARG A 118 -3.74 33.42 -4.29
C ARG A 118 -4.42 34.70 -3.81
N GLU A 119 -5.71 34.80 -4.03
CA GLU A 119 -6.56 35.91 -3.58
C GLU A 119 -7.72 35.33 -2.77
N ASP A 120 -7.95 35.85 -1.56
CA ASP A 120 -9.03 35.42 -0.65
C ASP A 120 -9.11 33.90 -0.42
N GLY A 121 -7.94 33.27 -0.28
CA GLY A 121 -7.83 31.83 -0.05
C GLY A 121 -8.05 30.96 -1.30
N ARG A 122 -8.43 31.54 -2.44
CA ARG A 122 -8.64 30.86 -3.73
C ARG A 122 -7.44 31.08 -4.66
N PHE A 123 -7.19 30.09 -5.51
CA PHE A 123 -6.22 30.24 -6.59
C PHE A 123 -6.87 30.96 -7.77
N VAL A 124 -6.23 32.02 -8.23
CA VAL A 124 -6.55 32.72 -9.46
C VAL A 124 -5.48 32.33 -10.47
N VAL A 125 -5.87 31.56 -11.49
CA VAL A 125 -4.98 31.02 -12.51
C VAL A 125 -5.39 31.61 -13.86
N GLN A 126 -4.43 32.07 -14.66
CA GLN A 126 -4.72 32.49 -16.03
C GLN A 126 -4.87 31.26 -16.92
N TYR A 127 -5.85 31.28 -17.83
CA TYR A 127 -6.06 30.17 -18.76
C TYR A 127 -4.80 29.93 -19.63
N PRO A 128 -4.18 28.74 -19.58
CA PRO A 128 -2.98 28.46 -20.33
C PRO A 128 -3.30 28.17 -21.80
N PHE A 129 -2.76 29.00 -22.71
CA PHE A 129 -2.79 28.72 -24.15
C PHE A 129 -1.52 27.98 -24.57
N GLU A 130 -1.67 27.00 -25.47
CA GLU A 130 -0.55 26.21 -26.00
C GLU A 130 0.46 27.08 -26.79
N LYS A 131 -0.03 28.17 -27.39
CA LYS A 131 0.76 29.20 -28.08
C LYS A 131 0.42 30.57 -27.49
N ASP A 132 1.03 31.63 -28.03
CA ASP A 132 0.72 33.00 -27.61
C ASP A 132 -0.80 33.24 -27.65
N PRO A 133 -1.34 34.08 -26.74
CA PRO A 133 -2.77 34.21 -26.56
C PRO A 133 -3.45 34.43 -27.92
N PRO A 134 -4.50 33.66 -28.24
CA PRO A 134 -5.14 33.72 -29.54
C PRO A 134 -5.57 35.15 -29.82
N SER A 135 -5.22 35.65 -31.00
CA SER A 135 -5.72 36.92 -31.48
C SER A 135 -7.21 36.77 -31.79
N PHE A 136 -8.05 37.44 -31.02
CA PHE A 136 -9.50 37.45 -31.23
C PHE A 136 -9.95 38.56 -32.20
N VAL A 137 -9.07 38.97 -33.12
CA VAL A 137 -9.40 39.97 -34.15
C VAL A 137 -10.62 39.48 -34.95
N ASP A 138 -11.56 40.39 -35.22
CA ASP A 138 -12.84 40.14 -35.90
C ASP A 138 -13.83 39.20 -35.19
N SER A 139 -13.53 38.71 -33.98
CA SER A 139 -14.47 37.89 -33.19
C SER A 139 -15.75 38.62 -32.78
N ARG A 140 -15.72 39.96 -32.70
CA ARG A 140 -16.87 40.79 -32.31
C ARG A 140 -18.04 40.58 -33.26
N GLN A 141 -17.80 40.58 -34.58
CA GLN A 141 -18.88 40.44 -35.55
C GLN A 141 -19.52 39.05 -35.45
N ILE A 142 -18.71 38.02 -35.23
CA ILE A 142 -19.18 36.65 -35.01
C ILE A 142 -20.02 36.59 -33.73
N ALA A 143 -19.54 37.14 -32.62
CA ALA A 143 -20.25 37.17 -31.35
C ALA A 143 -21.61 37.90 -31.47
N VAL A 144 -21.65 39.05 -32.15
CA VAL A 144 -22.88 39.81 -32.41
C VAL A 144 -23.85 39.00 -33.26
N ASN A 145 -23.37 38.34 -34.33
CA ASN A 145 -24.21 37.50 -35.17
C ASN A 145 -24.80 36.31 -34.40
N ARG A 146 -24.01 35.67 -33.52
CA ARG A 146 -24.46 34.58 -32.65
C ARG A 146 -25.50 35.09 -31.64
N PHE A 147 -25.26 36.23 -31.02
CA PHE A 147 -26.21 36.88 -30.10
C PHE A 147 -27.54 37.16 -30.79
N ASN A 148 -27.52 37.81 -31.96
CA ASN A 148 -28.74 38.12 -32.72
C ASN A 148 -29.49 36.84 -33.17
N SER A 149 -28.75 35.77 -33.51
CA SER A 149 -29.35 34.49 -33.83
C SER A 149 -30.01 33.84 -32.61
N LEU A 150 -29.40 33.95 -31.44
CA LEU A 150 -29.94 33.47 -30.17
C LEU A 150 -31.23 34.23 -29.82
N GLU A 151 -31.24 35.56 -29.95
CA GLU A 151 -32.45 36.37 -29.74
C GLU A 151 -33.61 35.95 -30.65
N ARG A 152 -33.34 35.74 -31.95
CA ARG A 152 -34.36 35.26 -32.89
C ARG A 152 -34.90 33.90 -32.47
N ARG A 153 -34.04 32.99 -32.00
CA ARG A 153 -34.44 31.68 -31.49
C ARG A 153 -35.32 31.80 -30.24
N PHE A 154 -34.98 32.70 -29.32
CA PHE A 154 -35.80 32.97 -28.13
C PHE A 154 -37.18 33.53 -28.46
N ARG A 155 -37.29 34.41 -29.47
CA ARG A 155 -38.60 34.93 -29.91
C ARG A 155 -39.47 33.84 -30.53
N ARG A 156 -38.87 32.88 -31.23
CA ARG A 156 -39.59 31.76 -31.89
C ARG A 156 -39.96 30.64 -30.93
N ASN A 157 -39.18 30.43 -29.86
CA ASN A 157 -39.41 29.36 -28.88
C ASN A 157 -39.23 29.91 -27.45
N PRO A 158 -40.35 30.31 -26.80
CA PRO A 158 -40.35 30.82 -25.43
C PRO A 158 -39.88 29.80 -24.39
N ASP A 159 -40.20 28.51 -24.58
CA ASP A 159 -39.79 27.46 -23.63
C ASP A 159 -38.25 27.31 -23.61
N PHE A 160 -37.63 27.33 -24.79
CA PHE A 160 -36.16 27.30 -24.91
C PHE A 160 -35.51 28.52 -24.24
N LYS A 161 -36.13 29.71 -24.34
CA LYS A 161 -35.66 30.91 -23.64
C LYS A 161 -35.70 30.71 -22.13
N ASN A 162 -36.80 30.16 -21.61
CA ASN A 162 -36.98 29.95 -20.17
C ASN A 162 -35.96 28.95 -19.61
N SER A 163 -35.75 27.81 -20.29
CA SER A 163 -34.74 26.82 -19.87
C SER A 163 -33.32 27.38 -19.94
N TYR A 164 -33.00 28.15 -20.98
CA TYR A 164 -31.68 28.80 -21.09
C TYR A 164 -31.45 29.83 -19.98
N ALA A 165 -32.47 30.63 -19.63
CA ALA A 165 -32.37 31.62 -18.56
C ALA A 165 -32.18 30.96 -17.18
N GLN A 166 -32.86 29.85 -16.91
CA GLN A 166 -32.65 29.07 -15.69
C GLN A 166 -31.21 28.54 -15.60
N PHE A 167 -30.69 27.94 -16.67
CA PHE A 167 -29.32 27.41 -16.68
C PHE A 167 -28.25 28.48 -16.42
N MET A 168 -28.43 29.71 -16.90
CA MET A 168 -27.45 30.80 -16.70
C MET A 168 -27.46 31.39 -15.28
N LEU A 169 -28.43 31.02 -14.44
CA LEU A 169 -28.53 31.46 -13.03
C LEU A 169 -27.93 30.45 -12.04
N ASP A 170 -27.68 29.21 -12.48
CA ASP A 170 -26.97 28.17 -11.72
C ASP A 170 -25.45 28.37 -11.78
#